data_AF-A0A934TZH6-F1
#
_entry.id   AF-A0A934TZH6-F1
#
_cell.length_a   1.000
_cell.length_b   1.000
_cell.length_c   1.000
_cell.angle_alpha   90.00
_cell.angle_beta   90.00
_cell.angle_gamma   90.00
#
_symmetry.space_group_name_H-M   'P 1'
#
loop_
_entity.id
_entity.type
_entity.pdbx_description
1 polymer ?
#
loop_
_entity_poly.entity_id
_entity_poly.type
_entity_poly.pdbx_seq_one_letter_code
_entity_poly.pdbx_strand_id
1 'polypeptide(L)'
;MKLDKLTAETTLLGRENIQSVEQLVIYKGSVENEIKTLTEDRAQLYRQRRMKAFEAERPEIKAKISSLTDKLWKLRKELRLCDDILERSGEIQHNLEQVIAEEEKTKGKEARRYDQWR
;
A
#
# COMPACT_ATOMS: atom_id res chain seq x y z
N MET A 1 8.74 14.93 8.60
CA MET A 1 8.25 13.53 8.59
C MET A 1 7.86 13.00 7.20
N LYS A 2 8.28 13.60 6.07
CA LYS A 2 8.12 12.95 4.75
C LYS A 2 9.06 11.74 4.59
N LEU A 3 10.24 11.81 5.20
CA LEU A 3 11.25 10.75 5.16
C LEU A 3 10.76 9.45 5.82
N ASP A 4 10.10 9.54 6.97
CA ASP A 4 9.63 8.36 7.72
C ASP A 4 8.59 7.54 6.92
N LYS A 5 7.77 8.21 6.11
CA LYS A 5 6.81 7.57 5.20
C LYS A 5 7.53 6.84 4.07
N LEU A 6 8.44 7.54 3.39
CA LEU A 6 9.29 6.97 2.34
C LEU A 6 10.04 5.72 2.83
N THR A 7 10.62 5.77 4.04
CA THR A 7 11.31 4.62 4.64
C THR A 7 10.36 3.45 4.90
N ALA A 8 9.16 3.71 5.41
CA ALA A 8 8.18 2.65 5.66
C ALA A 8 7.74 1.97 4.35
N GLU A 9 7.55 2.74 3.29
CA GLU A 9 7.18 2.26 1.97
C GLU A 9 8.30 1.44 1.31
N THR A 10 9.54 1.94 1.30
CA THR A 10 10.67 1.20 0.74
C THR A 10 10.98 -0.07 1.53
N THR A 11 10.80 -0.03 2.86
CA THR A 11 10.94 -1.23 3.70
C THR A 11 9.88 -2.28 3.35
N LEU A 12 8.64 -1.87 3.10
CA LEU A 12 7.57 -2.78 2.69
C LEU A 12 7.86 -3.42 1.33
N LEU A 13 8.28 -2.62 0.35
CA LEU A 13 8.67 -3.12 -0.98
C LEU A 13 9.84 -4.10 -0.89
N GLY A 14 10.85 -3.80 -0.06
CA GLY A 14 11.99 -4.69 0.15
C GLY A 14 11.63 -5.99 0.89
N ARG A 15 10.74 -5.93 1.90
CA ARG A 15 10.29 -7.11 2.66
C ARG A 15 9.52 -8.09 1.80
N GLU A 16 8.61 -7.58 0.97
CA GLU A 16 7.73 -8.37 0.11
C GLU A 16 8.34 -8.63 -1.28
N ASN A 17 9.57 -8.15 -1.52
CA ASN A 17 10.30 -8.22 -2.78
C ASN A 17 9.49 -7.72 -3.99
N ILE A 18 8.79 -6.61 -3.79
CA ILE A 18 7.93 -5.98 -4.81
C ILE A 18 8.81 -5.03 -5.65
N GLN A 19 8.93 -5.34 -6.93
CA GLN A 19 9.74 -4.58 -7.89
C GLN A 19 8.92 -3.86 -8.96
N SER A 20 7.63 -4.19 -9.10
CA SER A 20 6.75 -3.56 -10.09
C SER A 20 5.41 -3.12 -9.50
N VAL A 21 4.76 -2.16 -10.18
CA VAL A 21 3.40 -1.70 -9.84
C VAL A 21 2.40 -2.86 -9.94
N GLU A 22 2.56 -3.76 -10.90
CA GLU A 22 1.71 -4.94 -11.05
C GLU A 22 1.82 -5.89 -9.85
N GLN A 23 3.04 -6.15 -9.37
CA GLN A 23 3.26 -6.95 -8.16
C GLN A 23 2.65 -6.29 -6.92
N LEU A 24 2.72 -4.96 -6.83
CA LEU A 24 2.10 -4.20 -5.75
C LEU A 24 0.57 -4.33 -5.76
N VAL A 25 -0.06 -4.32 -6.94
CA VAL A 25 -1.51 -4.51 -7.10
C VAL A 25 -1.93 -5.92 -6.71
N ILE A 26 -1.17 -6.94 -7.12
CA ILE A 26 -1.42 -8.34 -6.73
C ILE A 26 -1.31 -8.49 -5.20
N TYR A 27 -0.25 -7.94 -4.60
CA TYR A 27 -0.04 -7.96 -3.16
C TYR A 27 -1.18 -7.25 -2.42
N LYS A 28 -1.57 -6.05 -2.87
CA LYS A 28 -2.71 -5.30 -2.32
C LYS A 28 -3.99 -6.14 -2.34
N GLY A 29 -4.30 -6.79 -3.47
CA GLY A 29 -5.49 -7.66 -3.57
C GLY A 29 -5.44 -8.87 -2.63
N SER A 30 -4.25 -9.44 -2.40
CA SER A 30 -4.05 -10.52 -1.42
C SER A 30 -4.33 -10.02 0.01
N VAL A 31 -3.78 -8.87 0.40
CA VAL A 31 -3.99 -8.27 1.72
C VAL A 31 -5.46 -7.89 1.93
N GLU A 32 -6.15 -7.38 0.90
CA GLU A 32 -7.60 -7.12 0.99
C GLU A 32 -8.42 -8.39 1.25
N ASN A 33 -8.06 -9.50 0.60
CA ASN A 33 -8.72 -10.77 0.82
C ASN A 33 -8.43 -11.32 2.23
N GLU A 34 -7.20 -11.20 2.72
CA GLU A 34 -6.86 -11.58 4.10
C GLU A 34 -7.62 -10.74 5.14
N ILE A 35 -7.80 -9.43 4.89
CA ILE A 35 -8.61 -8.58 5.77
C ILE A 35 -10.07 -9.04 5.78
N LYS A 36 -10.63 -9.44 4.63
CA LYS A 36 -12.01 -9.96 4.56
C LYS A 36 -12.15 -11.23 5.38
N THR A 37 -11.27 -12.22 5.18
CA THR A 37 -11.33 -13.49 5.92
C THR A 37 -11.18 -13.28 7.43
N LEU A 38 -10.18 -12.51 7.87
CA LEU A 38 -9.97 -12.21 9.29
C LEU A 38 -11.13 -11.40 9.91
N THR A 39 -11.81 -10.58 9.12
CA THR A 39 -13.00 -9.84 9.56
C THR A 39 -14.17 -10.80 9.78
N GLU A 40 -14.36 -11.75 8.87
CA GLU A 40 -15.38 -12.81 9.00
C GLU A 40 -15.10 -13.71 10.21
N ASP A 41 -13.86 -14.15 10.39
CA ASP A 41 -13.43 -14.95 11.55
C ASP A 41 -13.68 -14.20 12.86
N ARG A 42 -13.33 -12.91 12.92
CA ARG A 42 -13.62 -12.07 14.10
C ARG A 42 -15.12 -11.96 14.35
N ALA A 43 -15.94 -11.86 13.30
CA ALA A 43 -17.39 -11.84 13.43
C ALA A 43 -17.97 -13.19 13.92
N GLN A 44 -17.38 -14.31 13.49
CA GLN A 44 -17.72 -15.64 14.02
C GLN A 44 -17.37 -15.76 15.51
N LEU A 45 -16.19 -15.31 15.94
CA LEU A 45 -15.79 -15.29 17.36
C LEU A 45 -16.73 -14.43 18.21
N TYR A 46 -17.18 -13.28 17.70
CA TYR A 46 -18.19 -12.47 18.40
C TYR A 46 -19.53 -13.20 18.57
N ARG A 47 -19.94 -14.00 17.59
CA ARG A 47 -21.14 -14.85 17.67
C ARG A 47 -20.94 -15.95 18.71
N GLN A 48 -19.81 -16.67 18.66
CA GLN A 48 -19.47 -17.73 19.63
C GLN A 48 -19.44 -17.19 21.07
N ARG A 49 -18.87 -16.00 21.30
CA ARG A 49 -18.83 -15.36 22.62
C ARG A 49 -20.21 -15.16 23.26
N ARG A 50 -21.26 -14.97 22.45
CA ARG A 50 -22.64 -14.72 22.91
C ARG A 50 -23.39 -16.01 23.25
N MET A 51 -22.91 -17.16 22.78
CA MET A 51 -23.55 -18.44 23.06
C MET A 51 -23.20 -18.92 24.46
N LYS A 52 -24.16 -19.56 25.16
CA LYS A 52 -23.94 -20.13 26.50
C LYS A 52 -22.98 -21.33 26.48
N ALA A 53 -22.94 -22.07 25.37
CA ALA A 53 -22.07 -23.24 25.21
C ALA A 53 -20.57 -22.90 25.36
N PHE A 54 -20.16 -21.67 25.05
CA PHE A 54 -18.77 -21.22 25.10
C PHE A 54 -18.47 -20.31 26.31
N GLU A 55 -19.29 -20.37 27.38
CA GLU A 55 -19.13 -19.48 28.54
C GLU A 55 -17.79 -19.64 29.26
N ALA A 56 -17.29 -20.87 29.39
CA ALA A 56 -15.99 -21.18 29.96
C ALA A 56 -14.81 -20.68 29.09
N GLU A 57 -15.00 -20.66 27.76
CA GLU A 57 -13.97 -20.27 26.77
C GLU A 57 -13.99 -18.77 26.42
N ARG A 58 -14.91 -17.99 27.02
CA ARG A 58 -14.99 -16.52 26.84
C ARG A 58 -13.66 -15.77 26.98
N PRO A 59 -12.82 -16.03 28.00
CA PRO A 59 -11.52 -15.34 28.10
C PRO A 59 -10.61 -15.64 26.90
N GLU A 60 -10.59 -16.88 26.41
CA GLU A 60 -9.81 -17.27 25.24
C GLU A 60 -10.35 -16.64 23.96
N ILE A 61 -11.67 -16.63 23.77
CA ILE A 61 -12.32 -15.96 22.64
C ILE A 61 -12.00 -14.46 22.64
N LYS A 62 -11.99 -13.82 23.82
CA LYS A 62 -11.60 -12.41 23.95
C LYS A 62 -10.13 -12.18 23.55
N ALA A 63 -9.22 -13.07 23.97
CA ALA A 63 -7.82 -12.99 23.57
C ALA A 63 -7.64 -13.17 22.06
N LYS A 64 -8.34 -14.14 21.44
CA LYS A 64 -8.35 -14.35 19.98
C LYS A 64 -8.87 -13.11 19.24
N ILE A 65 -9.97 -12.50 19.70
CA ILE A 65 -10.51 -11.27 19.11
C ILE A 65 -9.51 -10.11 19.19
N SER A 66 -8.80 -9.96 20.32
CA SER A 66 -7.77 -8.94 20.47
C SER A 66 -6.64 -9.14 19.46
N SER A 67 -6.10 -10.36 19.40
CA SER A 67 -5.03 -10.73 18.45
C SER A 67 -5.44 -10.50 16.99
N LEU A 68 -6.66 -10.90 16.61
CA LEU A 68 -7.19 -10.63 15.28
C LEU A 68 -7.35 -9.13 14.99
N THR A 69 -7.74 -8.35 16.00
CA THR A 69 -7.90 -6.90 15.83
C THR A 69 -6.55 -6.22 15.62
N ASP A 70 -5.50 -6.66 16.33
CA ASP A 70 -4.14 -6.15 16.15
C ASP A 70 -3.58 -6.53 14.77
N LYS A 71 -3.80 -7.77 14.31
CA LYS A 71 -3.42 -8.20 12.96
C LYS A 71 -4.15 -7.39 11.89
N LEU A 72 -5.46 -7.23 12.01
CA LEU A 72 -6.25 -6.41 11.09
C LEU A 72 -5.78 -4.95 11.04
N TRP A 73 -5.34 -4.39 12.17
CA TRP A 73 -4.80 -3.04 12.21
C TRP A 73 -3.49 -2.93 11.42
N LYS A 74 -2.58 -3.90 11.58
CA LYS A 74 -1.32 -3.96 10.82
C LYS A 74 -1.58 -4.08 9.32
N LEU A 75 -2.44 -5.02 8.90
CA LEU A 75 -2.76 -5.24 7.49
C LEU A 75 -3.41 -4.00 6.85
N ARG A 76 -4.31 -3.30 7.57
CA ARG A 76 -4.88 -2.03 7.08
C ARG A 76 -3.83 -0.94 6.92
N LYS A 77 -2.82 -0.91 7.78
CA LYS A 77 -1.70 0.02 7.65
C LYS A 77 -0.85 -0.31 6.42
N GLU A 78 -0.61 -1.59 6.15
CA GLU A 78 0.10 -2.05 4.95
C GLU A 78 -0.67 -1.71 3.66
N LEU A 79 -2.00 -1.86 3.64
CA LEU A 79 -2.83 -1.40 2.51
C LEU A 79 -2.64 0.09 2.23
N ARG A 80 -2.69 0.91 3.28
CA ARG A 80 -2.49 2.35 3.14
C ARG A 80 -1.11 2.69 2.57
N LEU A 81 -0.08 1.95 2.98
CA LEU A 81 1.26 2.11 2.39
C LEU A 81 1.27 1.73 0.91
N CYS A 82 0.55 0.68 0.51
CA CYS A 82 0.42 0.31 -0.90
C CYS A 82 -0.29 1.40 -1.71
N ASP A 83 -1.35 2.01 -1.17
CA ASP A 83 -2.05 3.13 -1.81
C ASP A 83 -1.15 4.36 -1.95
N ASP A 84 -0.44 4.73 -0.88
CA ASP A 84 0.51 5.84 -0.87
C ASP A 84 1.65 5.62 -1.90
N ILE A 85 2.14 4.38 -2.05
CA ILE A 85 3.14 4.01 -3.07
C ILE A 85 2.57 4.13 -4.48
N LEU A 86 1.33 3.69 -4.71
CA LEU A 86 0.68 3.78 -6.02
C LEU A 86 0.46 5.23 -6.44
N GLU A 87 -0.05 6.07 -5.55
CA GLU A 87 -0.24 7.50 -5.78
C GLU A 87 1.09 8.17 -6.12
N ARG A 88 2.14 7.92 -5.31
CA ARG A 88 3.47 8.49 -5.58
C ARG A 88 4.07 7.96 -6.88
N SER A 89 3.89 6.69 -7.20
CA SER A 89 4.42 6.12 -8.44
C SER A 89 3.78 6.78 -9.67
N GLY A 90 2.49 7.09 -9.61
CA GLY A 90 1.78 7.87 -10.63
C GLY A 90 2.29 9.31 -10.72
N GLU A 91 2.49 9.99 -9.60
CA GLU A 91 3.05 11.35 -9.56
C GLU A 91 4.47 11.40 -10.14
N ILE A 92 5.32 10.43 -9.80
CA ILE A 92 6.70 10.35 -10.31
C ILE A 92 6.69 10.16 -11.82
N GLN A 93 5.83 9.27 -12.34
CA GLN A 93 5.72 9.05 -13.78
C GLN A 93 5.27 10.34 -14.50
N HIS A 94 4.26 11.02 -13.99
CA HIS A 94 3.77 12.27 -14.56
C HIS A 94 4.84 13.38 -14.57
N ASN A 95 5.55 13.55 -13.44
CA ASN A 95 6.61 14.55 -13.34
C ASN A 95 7.78 14.23 -14.29
N LEU A 96 8.11 12.95 -14.48
CA LEU A 96 9.17 12.54 -15.41
C LEU A 96 8.79 12.86 -16.87
N GLU A 97 7.53 12.59 -17.26
CA GLU A 97 7.02 12.93 -18.60
C GLU A 97 7.05 14.44 -18.86
N GLN A 98 6.69 15.27 -17.87
CA GLN A 98 6.78 16.73 -17.99
C GLN A 98 8.22 17.20 -18.18
N VAL A 99 9.17 16.69 -17.40
CA VAL A 99 10.59 17.05 -17.51
C VAL A 99 11.16 16.65 -18.86
N ILE A 100 10.83 15.46 -19.38
CA ILE A 100 11.25 15.02 -20.71
C ILE A 100 10.68 15.93 -21.80
N ALA A 101 9.38 16.27 -21.70
CA ALA A 101 8.73 17.17 -22.66
C ALA A 101 9.31 18.60 -22.62
N GLU A 102 9.75 19.07 -21.45
CA GLU A 102 10.47 20.34 -21.32
C GLU A 102 11.87 20.27 -21.92
N GLU A 103 12.62 19.18 -21.67
CA GLU A 103 13.94 18.97 -22.29
C GLU A 103 13.89 18.89 -23.82
N GLU A 104 12.87 18.24 -24.40
CA GLU A 104 12.71 18.19 -25.85
C GLU A 104 12.40 19.59 -26.43
N LYS A 105 11.58 20.37 -25.71
CA LYS A 105 11.27 21.76 -26.10
C LYS A 105 12.48 22.68 -25.99
N THR A 106 13.37 22.50 -25.01
CA THR A 106 14.59 23.31 -24.87
C THR A 106 15.60 22.94 -25.94
N LYS A 107 15.86 21.64 -26.17
CA LYS A 107 16.75 21.16 -27.25
C LYS A 107 16.28 21.64 -28.64
N GLY A 108 14.97 21.61 -28.90
CA GLY A 108 14.41 22.11 -30.16
C GLY A 108 14.54 23.63 -30.34
N LYS A 109 14.49 24.41 -29.25
CA LYS A 109 14.72 25.87 -29.29
C LYS A 109 16.19 26.22 -29.47
N GLU A 110 17.10 25.45 -28.86
CA GLU A 110 18.54 25.59 -29.01
C GLU A 110 19.00 25.26 -30.43
N ALA A 111 18.49 24.17 -31.03
CA ALA A 111 18.78 23.83 -32.43
C ALA A 111 18.32 24.93 -33.41
N ARG A 112 17.10 25.46 -33.24
CA ARG A 112 16.61 26.59 -34.06
C ARG A 112 17.42 27.87 -33.89
N ARG A 113 17.90 28.14 -32.67
CA ARG A 113 18.80 29.28 -32.42
C ARG A 113 20.15 29.08 -33.10
N TYR A 114 20.71 27.87 -33.10
CA TYR A 114 21.99 27.58 -33.74
C TYR A 114 21.92 27.74 -35.27
N ASP A 115 20.81 27.34 -35.89
CA ASP A 115 20.60 27.50 -37.35
C ASP A 115 20.32 28.95 -37.77
N GLN A 116 19.79 29.81 -36.89
CA GLN A 116 19.59 31.24 -37.19
C GLN A 116 20.89 32.05 -37.18
N TRP A 117 21.98 31.52 -36.63
CA TRP A 117 23.27 32.18 -36.51
C TRP A 117 24.33 31.58 -37.46
N ARG A 118 23.91 30.75 -38.42
CA ARG A 118 24.73 30.20 -39.51
C ARG A 118 24.53 30.94 -40.84
#